data_AF-A0A2N9NJ26-F1
#
_entry.id   AF-A0A2N9NJ26-F1
#
_cell.length_a   1.000
_cell.length_b   1.000
_cell.length_c   1.000
_cell.angle_alpha   90.00
_cell.angle_beta   90.00
_cell.angle_gamma   90.00
#
_symmetry.space_group_name_H-M   'P 1'
#
loop_
_entity.id
_entity.type
_entity.pdbx_description
1 polymer ?
#
loop_
_entity_poly.entity_id
_entity_poly.type
_entity_poly.pdbx_seq_one_letter_code
_entity_poly.pdbx_strand_id
1 'polypeptide(L)'
;MMQGQDPEVEFKDGFFNLVQSDGCNIHLRRSATIGGLVTTADQIVLSPGCSNLWAPEIHWLSNNWYLYYSLGDDPSPSTSHRVYVAESRGTNATGPYTIRGILFTNFWNIDGSVFPGTNGQLYFIFSGSPVGAGTTQNIYIAPLSNPYTLGGAPVMISQPTESWEINGAPPAVNEGPFGFTHNGDTFIDYSASGCWTDDYCLGLLRLSGTNLLDPNGWTKSGPVFVTQPGAYGTGHNGVFTDANGQWWNIYHANDLSGQGCGAYRQLRVQRIFWDNSGAPVFGSPVPLGSWISDDTNFLDAQFPLTETNGTTATNTAGIPGGNLAGSPRWANPGLTFNGLTDYVNCGAATANDVQNALTLAAWIRANAFIDWAGVITKGTNTEPYAMQVWHDGSLRFTANWGSPGGGLGGGSWNSNSKMLTNQWYHAAITYDGGVLRFYLNGQLDSNQPGVAVQFGVVDEPLILGADFPGAVEYFNGTIRDARVYGRALSSSEIQALASSVNTRPTNIVFSVSGDQLTLSWPADHIGWTLQVQTNGFSGGTGPNWAEVSGSATTNRMVLPINPAGSAAFYQLAYP
;
A
#
# COMPACT_ATOMS: atom_id res chain seq x y z
N MET A 1 -3.21 5.02 -14.74
CA MET A 1 -4.42 4.15 -14.78
C MET A 1 -4.15 3.03 -15.77
N MET A 2 -4.48 1.80 -15.41
CA MET A 2 -4.38 0.64 -16.29
C MET A 2 -5.75 -0.02 -16.40
N GLN A 3 -6.30 -0.09 -17.61
CA GLN A 3 -7.54 -0.80 -17.90
C GLN A 3 -7.27 -2.31 -17.91
N GLY A 4 -8.25 -3.10 -17.49
CA GLY A 4 -8.17 -4.55 -17.55
C GLY A 4 -8.92 -5.25 -16.42
N GLN A 5 -8.82 -6.57 -16.44
CA GLN A 5 -9.55 -7.47 -15.56
C GLN A 5 -8.59 -8.51 -15.01
N ASP A 6 -9.00 -9.13 -13.90
CA ASP A 6 -8.40 -10.35 -13.35
C ASP A 6 -6.86 -10.28 -13.26
N PRO A 7 -6.31 -9.26 -12.58
CA PRO A 7 -4.87 -9.04 -12.57
C PRO A 7 -4.11 -10.00 -11.68
N GLU A 8 -2.95 -10.44 -12.14
CA GLU A 8 -2.01 -11.19 -11.32
C GLU A 8 -0.59 -10.64 -11.52
N VAL A 9 0.16 -10.57 -10.41
CA VAL A 9 1.54 -10.08 -10.36
C VAL A 9 2.38 -11.03 -9.53
N GLU A 10 3.46 -11.54 -10.13
CA GLU A 10 4.51 -12.22 -9.39
C GLU A 10 5.80 -11.39 -9.32
N PHE A 11 6.30 -11.19 -8.10
CA PHE A 11 7.59 -10.56 -7.85
C PHE A 11 8.73 -11.57 -7.84
N LYS A 12 9.70 -11.42 -8.75
CA LYS A 12 10.88 -12.28 -8.82
C LYS A 12 12.10 -11.52 -9.33
N ASP A 13 13.23 -11.78 -8.67
CA ASP A 13 14.56 -11.23 -9.04
C ASP A 13 14.58 -9.71 -9.20
N GLY A 14 13.86 -8.99 -8.34
CA GLY A 14 13.81 -7.53 -8.34
C GLY A 14 12.78 -6.93 -9.31
N PHE A 15 11.92 -7.74 -9.91
CA PHE A 15 10.91 -7.27 -10.86
C PHE A 15 9.52 -7.82 -10.54
N PHE A 16 8.52 -6.94 -10.65
CA PHE A 16 7.11 -7.29 -10.74
C PHE A 16 6.79 -7.71 -12.18
N ASN A 17 6.08 -8.82 -12.34
CA ASN A 17 5.68 -9.40 -13.62
C ASN A 17 4.15 -9.46 -13.64
N LEU A 18 3.51 -8.48 -14.27
CA LEU A 18 2.06 -8.37 -14.39
C LEU A 18 1.60 -9.04 -15.67
N VAL A 19 0.67 -9.99 -15.57
CA VAL A 19 0.00 -10.57 -16.75
C VAL A 19 -1.45 -10.10 -16.88
N GLN A 20 -1.90 -9.96 -18.12
CA GLN A 20 -3.29 -9.61 -18.45
C GLN A 20 -3.70 -10.29 -19.76
N SER A 21 -5.00 -10.57 -19.91
CA SER A 21 -5.55 -11.00 -21.21
C SER A 21 -6.24 -9.86 -21.95
N ASP A 22 -6.18 -9.89 -23.28
CA ASP A 22 -7.01 -9.05 -24.16
C ASP A 22 -8.19 -9.83 -24.78
N GLY A 23 -8.44 -11.05 -24.31
CA GLY A 23 -9.39 -12.01 -24.87
C GLY A 23 -8.83 -12.95 -25.95
N CYS A 24 -7.63 -12.68 -26.47
CA CYS A 24 -6.93 -13.48 -27.48
C CYS A 24 -5.48 -13.84 -27.13
N ASN A 25 -4.82 -12.96 -26.40
CA ASN A 25 -3.42 -12.98 -26.06
C ASN A 25 -3.23 -12.75 -24.57
N ILE A 26 -2.15 -13.32 -24.03
CA ILE A 26 -1.62 -12.97 -22.72
C ILE A 26 -0.49 -11.98 -22.94
N HIS A 27 -0.61 -10.83 -22.29
CA HIS A 27 0.39 -9.79 -22.25
C HIS A 27 1.16 -9.82 -20.94
N LEU A 28 2.41 -9.37 -20.96
CA LEU A 28 3.28 -9.22 -19.81
C LEU A 28 3.83 -7.79 -19.76
N ARG A 29 3.67 -7.14 -18.61
CA ARG A 29 4.40 -5.93 -18.22
C ARG A 29 5.38 -6.25 -17.11
N ARG A 30 6.59 -5.68 -17.18
CA ARG A 30 7.66 -5.97 -16.24
C ARG A 30 8.35 -4.70 -15.78
N SER A 31 8.44 -4.52 -14.45
CA SER A 31 8.98 -3.31 -13.84
C SER A 31 9.69 -3.60 -12.52
N ALA A 32 10.69 -2.79 -12.15
CA ALA A 32 11.32 -2.85 -10.84
C ALA A 32 10.46 -2.24 -9.72
N THR A 33 9.49 -1.40 -10.09
CA THR A 33 8.54 -0.75 -9.17
C THR A 33 7.12 -1.00 -9.62
N ILE A 34 6.17 -1.05 -8.67
CA ILE A 34 4.74 -1.24 -8.97
C ILE A 34 4.23 -0.09 -9.85
N GLY A 35 4.57 1.16 -9.51
CA GLY A 35 4.19 2.33 -10.30
C GLY A 35 4.73 2.28 -11.74
N GLY A 36 5.91 1.70 -11.95
CA GLY A 36 6.49 1.55 -13.27
C GLY A 36 5.67 0.65 -14.19
N LEU A 37 4.94 -0.36 -13.67
CA LEU A 37 4.07 -1.25 -14.46
C LEU A 37 3.07 -0.46 -15.32
N VAL A 38 2.60 0.70 -14.83
CA VAL A 38 1.66 1.58 -15.55
C VAL A 38 2.26 2.14 -16.86
N THR A 39 3.58 2.25 -16.94
CA THR A 39 4.29 2.93 -18.04
C THR A 39 5.16 2.01 -18.89
N THR A 40 5.45 0.80 -18.40
CA THR A 40 6.29 -0.16 -19.14
C THR A 40 5.60 -0.69 -20.39
N ALA A 41 6.40 -1.14 -21.36
CA ALA A 41 5.90 -1.74 -22.58
C ALA A 41 5.06 -3.00 -22.29
N ASP A 42 3.93 -3.09 -22.99
CA ASP A 42 3.02 -4.23 -22.96
C ASP A 42 3.43 -5.24 -24.04
N GLN A 43 3.87 -6.44 -23.64
CA GLN A 43 4.39 -7.45 -24.56
C GLN A 43 3.47 -8.67 -24.59
N ILE A 44 3.01 -9.06 -25.79
CA ILE A 44 2.38 -10.37 -25.99
C ILE A 44 3.42 -11.48 -25.74
N VAL A 45 3.14 -12.35 -24.78
CA VAL A 45 4.00 -13.50 -24.43
C VAL A 45 3.39 -14.85 -24.83
N LEU A 46 2.07 -14.91 -25.01
CA LEU A 46 1.37 -16.09 -25.51
C LEU A 46 0.11 -15.70 -26.28
N SER A 47 -0.16 -16.37 -27.41
CA SER A 47 -1.38 -16.21 -28.21
C SER A 47 -2.09 -17.56 -28.35
N PRO A 48 -2.84 -18.02 -27.32
CA PRO A 48 -3.40 -19.36 -27.32
C PRO A 48 -4.74 -19.45 -28.08
N GLY A 49 -5.36 -18.31 -28.43
CA GLY A 49 -6.60 -18.22 -29.20
C GLY A 49 -7.61 -17.22 -28.63
N CYS A 50 -8.58 -16.80 -29.45
CA CYS A 50 -9.59 -15.79 -29.11
C CYS A 50 -10.89 -16.35 -28.49
N SER A 51 -10.87 -17.60 -28.03
CA SER A 51 -12.05 -18.27 -27.49
C SER A 51 -12.14 -18.02 -25.99
N ASN A 52 -12.56 -16.79 -25.64
CA ASN A 52 -12.78 -16.36 -24.25
C ASN A 52 -11.54 -16.56 -23.35
N LEU A 53 -10.40 -15.98 -23.71
CA LEU A 53 -9.19 -16.06 -22.88
C LEU A 53 -9.32 -15.20 -21.61
N TRP A 54 -9.41 -15.84 -20.45
CA TRP A 54 -9.64 -15.17 -19.16
C TRP A 54 -8.55 -15.45 -18.13
N ALA A 55 -8.36 -14.47 -17.23
CA ALA A 55 -7.64 -14.59 -15.97
C ALA A 55 -6.31 -15.37 -16.05
N PRO A 56 -5.31 -14.85 -16.79
CA PRO A 56 -3.99 -15.44 -16.76
C PRO A 56 -3.29 -15.14 -15.42
N GLU A 57 -2.64 -16.14 -14.83
CA GLU A 57 -1.69 -15.99 -13.72
C GLU A 57 -0.29 -16.46 -14.12
N ILE A 58 0.76 -15.80 -13.64
CA ILE A 58 2.17 -16.14 -13.86
C ILE A 58 2.85 -16.60 -12.57
N HIS A 59 3.44 -17.80 -12.57
CA HIS A 59 4.06 -18.37 -11.38
C HIS A 59 5.50 -18.84 -11.64
N TRP A 60 6.43 -18.51 -10.74
CA TRP A 60 7.79 -19.03 -10.79
C TRP A 60 7.90 -20.37 -10.05
N LEU A 61 8.02 -21.47 -10.80
CA LEU A 61 8.06 -22.82 -10.23
C LEU A 61 9.20 -23.62 -10.86
N SER A 62 9.97 -24.35 -10.06
CA SER A 62 10.97 -25.31 -10.57
C SER A 62 11.93 -24.76 -11.65
N ASN A 63 12.35 -23.50 -11.53
CA ASN A 63 13.22 -22.77 -12.48
C ASN A 63 12.59 -22.39 -13.84
N ASN A 64 11.28 -22.47 -13.99
CA ASN A 64 10.55 -21.95 -15.14
C ASN A 64 9.38 -21.08 -14.68
N TRP A 65 8.87 -20.29 -15.60
CA TRP A 65 7.62 -19.56 -15.46
C TRP A 65 6.48 -20.39 -16.02
N TYR A 66 5.34 -20.40 -15.33
CA TYR A 66 4.13 -21.06 -15.78
C TYR A 66 3.00 -20.04 -15.89
N LEU A 67 2.25 -20.12 -16.99
CA LEU A 67 1.01 -19.37 -17.17
C LEU A 67 -0.15 -20.32 -16.96
N TYR A 68 -1.05 -20.01 -16.03
CA TYR A 68 -2.35 -20.67 -15.87
C TYR A 68 -3.41 -19.73 -16.42
N TYR A 69 -4.29 -20.20 -17.29
CA TYR A 69 -5.27 -19.32 -17.93
C TYR A 69 -6.50 -20.11 -18.38
N SER A 70 -7.65 -19.45 -18.46
CA SER A 70 -8.91 -20.09 -18.85
C SER A 70 -9.19 -19.88 -20.33
N LEU A 71 -9.65 -20.91 -21.02
CA LEU A 71 -10.14 -20.85 -22.40
C LEU A 71 -11.38 -21.71 -22.57
N GLY A 72 -12.34 -21.25 -23.38
CA GLY A 72 -13.54 -22.01 -23.72
C GLY A 72 -14.14 -21.59 -25.05
N ASP A 73 -14.77 -22.55 -25.74
CA ASP A 73 -15.41 -22.35 -27.04
C ASP A 73 -16.36 -21.13 -27.07
N ASP A 74 -16.21 -20.30 -28.10
CA ASP A 74 -17.14 -19.22 -28.47
C ASP A 74 -18.25 -19.79 -29.38
N PRO A 75 -19.56 -19.57 -29.15
CA PRO A 75 -20.19 -18.61 -28.23
C PRO A 75 -20.75 -19.21 -26.93
N SER A 76 -20.22 -20.35 -26.46
CA SER A 76 -20.74 -21.02 -25.25
C SER A 76 -19.71 -21.06 -24.11
N PRO A 77 -19.32 -19.88 -23.57
CA PRO A 77 -18.37 -19.82 -22.47
C PRO A 77 -18.88 -20.58 -21.22
N SER A 78 -20.19 -20.73 -21.06
CA SER A 78 -20.78 -21.30 -19.84
C SER A 78 -20.61 -22.82 -19.66
N THR A 79 -20.07 -23.58 -20.62
CA THR A 79 -19.95 -25.05 -20.47
C THR A 79 -18.60 -25.64 -20.91
N SER A 80 -17.85 -24.96 -21.78
CA SER A 80 -16.61 -25.48 -22.37
C SER A 80 -15.34 -25.04 -21.65
N HIS A 81 -15.37 -23.99 -20.82
CA HIS A 81 -14.15 -23.45 -20.21
C HIS A 81 -13.34 -24.49 -19.43
N ARG A 82 -12.03 -24.44 -19.65
CA ARG A 82 -11.02 -25.21 -18.92
C ARG A 82 -9.81 -24.34 -18.64
N VAL A 83 -9.12 -24.63 -17.54
CA VAL A 83 -7.81 -24.09 -17.23
C VAL A 83 -6.74 -24.84 -18.03
N TYR A 84 -5.95 -24.06 -18.76
CA TYR A 84 -4.78 -24.46 -19.51
C TYR A 84 -3.51 -24.03 -18.78
N VAL A 85 -2.42 -24.73 -19.06
CA VAL A 85 -1.08 -24.34 -18.59
C VAL A 85 -0.13 -24.16 -19.76
N ALA A 86 0.71 -23.12 -19.72
CA ALA A 86 1.87 -22.96 -20.58
C ALA A 86 3.15 -22.78 -19.74
N GLU A 87 4.29 -23.22 -20.25
CA GLU A 87 5.57 -23.20 -19.55
C GLU A 87 6.62 -22.43 -20.37
N SER A 88 7.39 -21.56 -19.73
CA SER A 88 8.47 -20.82 -20.37
C SER A 88 9.65 -21.72 -20.73
N ARG A 89 10.40 -21.33 -21.76
CA ARG A 89 11.72 -21.88 -22.02
C ARG A 89 12.74 -21.26 -21.07
N GLY A 90 13.03 -21.95 -19.96
CA GLY A 90 14.02 -21.52 -18.98
C GLY A 90 13.51 -20.34 -18.15
N THR A 91 14.43 -19.49 -17.70
CA THR A 91 14.19 -18.60 -16.56
C THR A 91 13.60 -17.23 -16.90
N ASN A 92 13.28 -16.96 -18.18
CA ASN A 92 12.84 -15.64 -18.62
C ASN A 92 11.31 -15.53 -18.61
N ALA A 93 10.77 -14.56 -17.86
CA ALA A 93 9.34 -14.31 -17.75
C ALA A 93 8.70 -13.94 -19.10
N THR A 94 9.45 -13.36 -20.03
CA THR A 94 8.94 -13.04 -21.38
C THR A 94 8.88 -14.24 -22.32
N GLY A 95 9.23 -15.45 -21.84
CA GLY A 95 9.14 -16.69 -22.60
C GLY A 95 10.36 -16.95 -23.51
N PRO A 96 10.17 -17.64 -24.66
CA PRO A 96 8.89 -18.08 -25.23
C PRO A 96 8.21 -19.18 -24.40
N TYR A 97 6.89 -19.31 -24.53
CA TYR A 97 6.07 -20.29 -23.80
C TYR A 97 5.63 -21.47 -24.69
N THR A 98 5.55 -22.65 -24.09
CA THR A 98 5.00 -23.88 -24.70
C THR A 98 3.73 -24.29 -23.97
N ILE A 99 2.61 -24.42 -24.70
CA ILE A 99 1.34 -24.88 -24.14
C ILE A 99 1.46 -26.35 -23.72
N ARG A 100 1.19 -26.65 -22.45
CA ARG A 100 1.18 -28.01 -21.89
C ARG A 100 -0.19 -28.67 -22.01
N GLY A 101 -1.27 -27.89 -22.11
CA GLY A 101 -2.64 -28.36 -22.35
C GLY A 101 -3.57 -28.11 -21.18
N ILE A 102 -4.70 -28.81 -21.17
CA ILE A 102 -5.73 -28.70 -20.13
C ILE A 102 -5.28 -29.43 -18.87
N LEU A 103 -5.41 -28.79 -17.71
CA LEU A 103 -5.01 -29.38 -16.43
C LEU A 103 -6.02 -30.43 -15.94
N PHE A 104 -7.33 -30.17 -16.13
CA PHE A 104 -8.39 -31.07 -15.68
C PHE A 104 -9.69 -30.92 -16.49
N THR A 105 -10.23 -32.03 -16.99
CA THR A 105 -11.35 -32.03 -17.97
C THR A 105 -12.72 -32.38 -17.39
N ASN A 106 -12.78 -33.06 -16.24
CA ASN A 106 -14.03 -33.63 -15.69
C ASN A 106 -15.00 -32.58 -15.13
N PHE A 107 -14.54 -31.33 -15.03
CA PHE A 107 -15.27 -30.19 -14.49
C PHE A 107 -15.31 -29.10 -15.54
N TRP A 108 -16.37 -28.30 -15.56
CA TRP A 108 -16.23 -26.93 -16.05
C TRP A 108 -15.37 -26.17 -15.03
N ASN A 109 -14.31 -25.49 -15.48
CA ASN A 109 -13.40 -24.78 -14.59
C ASN A 109 -12.77 -23.54 -15.22
N ILE A 110 -12.58 -22.52 -14.39
CA ILE A 110 -11.91 -21.25 -14.68
C ILE A 110 -11.04 -20.83 -13.48
N ASP A 111 -10.30 -19.74 -13.66
CA ASP A 111 -9.57 -19.02 -12.60
C ASP A 111 -8.64 -19.94 -11.81
N GLY A 112 -7.74 -20.59 -12.55
CA GLY A 112 -6.80 -21.54 -11.98
C GLY A 112 -5.60 -20.85 -11.35
N SER A 113 -5.42 -21.01 -10.04
CA SER A 113 -4.27 -20.53 -9.29
C SER A 113 -3.50 -21.69 -8.65
N VAL A 114 -2.24 -21.44 -8.30
CA VAL A 114 -1.39 -22.42 -7.61
C VAL A 114 -0.64 -21.80 -6.46
N PHE A 115 -0.44 -22.57 -5.40
CA PHE A 115 0.40 -22.14 -4.28
C PHE A 115 1.00 -23.34 -3.54
N PRO A 116 2.20 -23.18 -2.95
CA PRO A 116 2.75 -24.20 -2.06
C PRO A 116 2.03 -24.18 -0.71
N GLY A 117 1.58 -25.35 -0.25
CA GLY A 117 1.15 -25.52 1.13
C GLY A 117 2.34 -25.40 2.10
N THR A 118 2.06 -25.30 3.40
CA THR A 118 3.11 -25.25 4.45
C THR A 118 3.98 -26.52 4.51
N ASN A 119 3.53 -27.61 3.87
CA ASN A 119 4.26 -28.85 3.66
C ASN A 119 5.18 -28.85 2.43
N GLY A 120 5.22 -27.76 1.65
CA GLY A 120 5.97 -27.63 0.39
C GLY A 120 5.32 -28.33 -0.81
N GLN A 121 4.17 -28.99 -0.64
CA GLN A 121 3.41 -29.57 -1.75
C GLN A 121 2.70 -28.45 -2.52
N LEU A 122 2.82 -28.46 -3.85
CA LEU A 122 2.09 -27.54 -4.71
C LEU A 122 0.62 -27.97 -4.81
N TYR A 123 -0.31 -27.03 -4.67
CA TYR A 123 -1.74 -27.26 -4.85
C TYR A 123 -2.28 -26.38 -5.98
N PHE A 124 -3.25 -26.91 -6.70
CA PHE A 124 -4.06 -26.20 -7.68
C PHE A 124 -5.42 -25.89 -7.07
N ILE A 125 -5.84 -24.63 -7.18
CA ILE A 125 -7.16 -24.16 -6.79
C ILE A 125 -7.86 -23.55 -7.99
N PHE A 126 -9.18 -23.71 -8.07
CA PHE A 126 -9.96 -23.23 -9.20
C PHE A 126 -11.43 -23.02 -8.85
N SER A 127 -12.09 -22.18 -9.64
CA SER A 127 -13.55 -22.08 -9.70
C SER A 127 -14.11 -23.15 -10.62
N GLY A 128 -15.14 -23.88 -10.21
CA GLY A 128 -15.76 -24.84 -11.11
C GLY A 128 -17.01 -25.55 -10.62
N SER A 129 -17.46 -26.48 -11.45
CA SER A 129 -18.53 -27.44 -11.14
C SER A 129 -18.34 -28.74 -11.91
N PRO A 130 -18.76 -29.90 -11.37
CA PRO A 130 -18.75 -31.14 -12.13
C PRO A 130 -19.59 -30.98 -13.40
N VAL A 131 -19.13 -31.52 -14.53
CA VAL A 131 -19.87 -31.43 -15.80
C VAL A 131 -21.28 -32.00 -15.61
N GLY A 132 -22.30 -31.17 -15.91
CA GLY A 132 -23.71 -31.55 -15.77
C GLY A 132 -24.33 -31.31 -14.38
N ALA A 133 -23.59 -30.77 -13.41
CA ALA A 133 -24.08 -30.52 -12.05
C ALA A 133 -24.80 -29.16 -11.85
N GLY A 134 -24.98 -28.38 -12.92
CA GLY A 134 -25.56 -27.03 -12.88
C GLY A 134 -24.53 -25.92 -13.11
N THR A 135 -24.91 -24.67 -12.83
CA THR A 135 -24.11 -23.47 -13.13
C THR A 135 -23.49 -22.82 -11.90
N THR A 136 -23.73 -23.34 -10.69
CA THR A 136 -23.10 -22.82 -9.47
C THR A 136 -21.59 -22.99 -9.53
N GLN A 137 -20.87 -21.90 -9.30
CA GLN A 137 -19.41 -21.90 -9.23
C GLN A 137 -18.96 -22.12 -7.78
N ASN A 138 -18.07 -23.07 -7.55
CA ASN A 138 -17.55 -23.43 -6.23
C ASN A 138 -16.01 -23.47 -6.28
N ILE A 139 -15.36 -23.32 -5.13
CA ILE A 139 -13.90 -23.43 -5.03
C ILE A 139 -13.49 -24.87 -4.75
N TYR A 140 -12.57 -25.36 -5.58
CA TYR A 140 -11.96 -26.68 -5.44
C TYR A 140 -10.45 -26.59 -5.24
N ILE A 141 -9.88 -27.59 -4.58
CA ILE A 141 -8.44 -27.75 -4.39
C ILE A 141 -7.99 -29.16 -4.75
N ALA A 142 -6.81 -29.30 -5.35
CA ALA A 142 -6.17 -30.59 -5.65
C ALA A 142 -4.64 -30.50 -5.53
N PRO A 143 -3.94 -31.55 -5.07
CA PRO A 143 -2.47 -31.56 -5.11
C PRO A 143 -1.98 -31.65 -6.55
N LEU A 144 -0.81 -31.07 -6.84
CA LEU A 144 -0.12 -31.16 -8.12
C LEU A 144 1.10 -32.10 -8.03
N SER A 145 1.19 -33.09 -8.92
CA SER A 145 2.38 -33.96 -9.03
C SER A 145 3.54 -33.26 -9.75
N ASN A 146 3.22 -32.30 -10.60
CA ASN A 146 4.09 -31.32 -11.22
C ASN A 146 3.24 -30.08 -11.58
N PRO A 147 3.83 -28.95 -12.01
CA PRO A 147 3.08 -27.70 -12.28
C PRO A 147 1.94 -27.78 -13.31
N TYR A 148 1.77 -28.90 -14.02
CA TYR A 148 0.71 -29.06 -15.02
C TYR A 148 0.03 -30.44 -14.97
N THR A 149 0.09 -31.15 -13.84
CA THR A 149 -0.54 -32.46 -13.68
C THR A 149 -1.06 -32.67 -12.27
N LEU A 150 -2.37 -32.86 -12.12
CA LEU A 150 -3.00 -33.21 -10.85
C LEU A 150 -2.40 -34.50 -10.27
N GLY A 151 -2.08 -34.46 -8.98
CA GLY A 151 -1.64 -35.60 -8.17
C GLY A 151 -2.79 -36.31 -7.44
N GLY A 152 -4.03 -35.81 -7.55
CA GLY A 152 -5.21 -36.36 -6.89
C GLY A 152 -6.52 -35.76 -7.40
N ALA A 153 -7.64 -36.30 -6.94
CA ALA A 153 -8.96 -35.77 -7.28
C ALA A 153 -9.21 -34.43 -6.56
N PRO A 154 -9.86 -33.45 -7.22
CA PRO A 154 -10.25 -32.21 -6.57
C PRO A 154 -11.26 -32.40 -5.46
N VAL A 155 -11.13 -31.57 -4.42
CA VAL A 155 -12.00 -31.51 -3.24
C VAL A 155 -12.67 -30.14 -3.19
N MET A 156 -14.00 -30.10 -3.04
CA MET A 156 -14.73 -28.83 -2.86
C MET A 156 -14.46 -28.29 -1.45
N ILE A 157 -14.02 -27.05 -1.35
CA ILE A 157 -13.69 -26.39 -0.07
C ILE A 157 -14.53 -25.15 0.21
N SER A 158 -15.21 -24.60 -0.80
CA SER A 158 -16.21 -23.54 -0.60
C SER A 158 -17.31 -23.62 -1.67
N GLN A 159 -18.53 -23.32 -1.26
CA GLN A 159 -19.71 -23.15 -2.12
C GLN A 159 -20.42 -21.84 -1.71
N PRO A 160 -21.00 -21.07 -2.64
CA PRO A 160 -21.74 -19.85 -2.30
C PRO A 160 -23.03 -20.18 -1.55
N THR A 161 -23.04 -19.89 -0.25
CA THR A 161 -24.17 -20.17 0.66
C THR A 161 -24.57 -18.96 1.50
N GLU A 162 -23.64 -18.02 1.71
CA GLU A 162 -23.92 -16.81 2.47
C GLU A 162 -24.68 -15.78 1.62
N SER A 163 -25.46 -14.91 2.27
CA SER A 163 -26.31 -13.95 1.55
C SER A 163 -25.50 -12.97 0.69
N TRP A 164 -24.27 -12.65 1.08
CA TRP A 164 -23.35 -11.78 0.33
C TRP A 164 -22.64 -12.51 -0.83
N GLU A 165 -22.74 -13.85 -0.92
CA GLU A 165 -22.14 -14.65 -2.01
C GLU A 165 -23.10 -14.88 -3.17
N ILE A 166 -24.39 -14.57 -2.99
CA ILE A 166 -25.48 -14.95 -3.91
C ILE A 166 -26.16 -13.76 -4.59
N ASN A 167 -25.62 -12.55 -4.46
CA ASN A 167 -26.16 -11.40 -5.18
C ASN A 167 -25.93 -11.57 -6.68
N GLY A 168 -26.96 -11.30 -7.48
CA GLY A 168 -26.93 -11.55 -8.93
C GLY A 168 -27.19 -13.00 -9.34
N ALA A 169 -27.37 -13.95 -8.42
CA ALA A 169 -27.71 -15.33 -8.74
C ALA A 169 -29.09 -15.47 -9.42
N PRO A 170 -29.31 -16.49 -10.29
CA PRO A 170 -28.35 -17.52 -10.71
C PRO A 170 -27.41 -17.09 -11.88
N PRO A 171 -26.18 -17.65 -11.97
CA PRO A 171 -25.58 -18.59 -11.02
C PRO A 171 -25.11 -17.92 -9.73
N ALA A 172 -25.08 -18.68 -8.64
CA ALA A 172 -24.34 -18.29 -7.43
C ALA A 172 -22.84 -18.52 -7.66
N VAL A 173 -21.99 -17.63 -7.16
CA VAL A 173 -20.58 -17.54 -7.55
C VAL A 173 -19.66 -17.57 -6.34
N ASN A 174 -18.73 -18.52 -6.32
CA ASN A 174 -17.40 -18.36 -5.75
C ASN A 174 -16.40 -18.58 -6.90
N GLU A 175 -15.56 -17.60 -7.22
CA GLU A 175 -14.59 -17.65 -8.33
C GLU A 175 -13.29 -16.90 -8.00
N GLY A 176 -12.34 -16.80 -8.92
CA GLY A 176 -11.07 -16.08 -8.70
C GLY A 176 -10.32 -16.45 -7.41
N PRO A 177 -10.07 -17.74 -7.10
CA PRO A 177 -9.41 -18.10 -5.85
C PRO A 177 -7.90 -17.86 -5.90
N PHE A 178 -7.34 -17.18 -4.90
CA PHE A 178 -5.90 -16.98 -4.75
C PHE A 178 -5.41 -17.50 -3.40
N GLY A 179 -4.39 -18.35 -3.41
CA GLY A 179 -3.90 -19.06 -2.22
C GLY A 179 -2.53 -18.57 -1.75
N PHE A 180 -2.34 -18.37 -0.46
CA PHE A 180 -1.07 -17.92 0.11
C PHE A 180 -0.87 -18.35 1.56
N THR A 181 0.38 -18.29 2.02
CA THR A 181 0.73 -18.61 3.42
C THR A 181 1.45 -17.45 4.09
N HIS A 182 1.08 -17.13 5.32
CA HIS A 182 1.73 -16.10 6.14
C HIS A 182 1.93 -16.61 7.56
N ASN A 183 3.16 -16.56 8.08
CA ASN A 183 3.52 -17.00 9.42
C ASN A 183 3.03 -18.41 9.81
N GLY A 184 2.93 -19.31 8.82
CA GLY A 184 2.48 -20.70 9.02
C GLY A 184 0.96 -20.91 8.90
N ASP A 185 0.17 -19.84 8.80
CA ASP A 185 -1.24 -19.91 8.43
C ASP A 185 -1.40 -19.98 6.91
N THR A 186 -2.43 -20.68 6.45
CA THR A 186 -2.80 -20.78 5.03
C THR A 186 -4.15 -20.11 4.80
N PHE A 187 -4.21 -19.27 3.77
CA PHE A 187 -5.39 -18.54 3.35
C PHE A 187 -5.70 -18.82 1.87
N ILE A 188 -6.99 -18.81 1.54
CA ILE A 188 -7.47 -18.69 0.16
C ILE A 188 -8.50 -17.57 0.15
N ASP A 189 -8.18 -16.45 -0.50
CA ASP A 189 -9.21 -15.48 -0.84
C ASP A 189 -9.92 -15.92 -2.14
N TYR A 190 -11.15 -15.46 -2.32
CA TYR A 190 -11.95 -15.75 -3.51
C TYR A 190 -12.99 -14.66 -3.71
N SER A 191 -13.43 -14.47 -4.94
CA SER A 191 -14.51 -13.55 -5.27
C SER A 191 -15.88 -14.21 -5.19
N ALA A 192 -16.89 -13.47 -4.76
CA ALA A 192 -18.25 -13.95 -4.64
C ALA A 192 -19.28 -12.96 -5.21
N SER A 193 -20.52 -13.44 -5.37
CA SER A 193 -21.59 -12.75 -6.09
C SER A 193 -21.31 -12.55 -7.58
N GLY A 194 -22.33 -12.14 -8.33
CA GLY A 194 -22.23 -11.93 -9.76
C GLY A 194 -21.37 -10.72 -10.08
N CYS A 195 -20.38 -10.90 -10.94
CA CYS A 195 -19.47 -9.84 -11.38
C CYS A 195 -20.19 -8.69 -12.13
N TRP A 196 -21.46 -8.92 -12.51
CA TRP A 196 -22.40 -7.99 -13.12
C TRP A 196 -23.17 -7.13 -12.10
N THR A 197 -22.82 -7.26 -10.82
CA THR A 197 -23.36 -6.47 -9.71
C THR A 197 -22.25 -5.65 -9.07
N ASP A 198 -22.61 -4.61 -8.32
CA ASP A 198 -21.65 -3.89 -7.48
C ASP A 198 -21.27 -4.68 -6.22
N ASP A 199 -22.03 -5.73 -5.90
CA ASP A 199 -21.85 -6.61 -4.75
C ASP A 199 -20.74 -7.66 -4.95
N TYR A 200 -20.04 -7.64 -6.10
CA TYR A 200 -18.84 -8.45 -6.30
C TYR A 200 -17.80 -8.08 -5.24
N CYS A 201 -17.39 -9.07 -4.45
CA CYS A 201 -16.62 -8.87 -3.22
C CYS A 201 -15.74 -10.08 -2.92
N LEU A 202 -14.82 -9.94 -1.96
CA LEU A 202 -13.96 -11.05 -1.53
C LEU A 202 -14.47 -11.77 -0.30
N GLY A 203 -14.45 -13.10 -0.34
CA GLY A 203 -14.46 -14.00 0.81
C GLY A 203 -13.05 -14.47 1.17
N LEU A 204 -12.92 -15.06 2.36
CA LEU A 204 -11.65 -15.61 2.84
C LEU A 204 -11.86 -16.96 3.51
N LEU A 205 -11.10 -17.95 3.07
CA LEU A 205 -10.96 -19.25 3.72
C LEU A 205 -9.65 -19.28 4.51
N ARG A 206 -9.72 -19.58 5.81
CA ARG A 206 -8.54 -19.84 6.65
C ARG A 206 -8.47 -21.32 7.00
N LEU A 207 -7.33 -21.96 6.74
CA LEU A 207 -7.13 -23.36 7.11
C LEU A 207 -6.90 -23.49 8.62
N SER A 208 -7.64 -24.41 9.24
CA SER A 208 -7.39 -24.93 10.57
C SER A 208 -6.63 -26.25 10.47
N GLY A 209 -5.54 -26.39 11.22
CA GLY A 209 -4.67 -27.56 11.12
C GLY A 209 -3.79 -27.53 9.87
N THR A 210 -3.48 -28.70 9.30
CA THR A 210 -2.45 -28.83 8.23
C THR A 210 -2.93 -29.57 6.98
N ASN A 211 -4.15 -30.11 6.97
CA ASN A 211 -4.67 -30.87 5.83
C ASN A 211 -5.51 -29.97 4.90
N LEU A 212 -4.88 -29.46 3.84
CA LEU A 212 -5.55 -28.62 2.84
C LEU A 212 -6.71 -29.34 2.11
N LEU A 213 -6.71 -30.67 2.10
CA LEU A 213 -7.73 -31.48 1.41
C LEU A 213 -8.90 -31.90 2.32
N ASP A 214 -8.96 -31.42 3.56
CA ASP A 214 -10.14 -31.59 4.43
C ASP A 214 -11.08 -30.39 4.27
N PRO A 215 -12.28 -30.56 3.68
CA PRO A 215 -13.26 -29.48 3.57
C PRO A 215 -13.63 -28.86 4.92
N ASN A 216 -13.66 -29.66 5.98
CA ASN A 216 -14.01 -29.17 7.32
C ASN A 216 -12.84 -28.45 8.01
N GLY A 217 -11.65 -28.51 7.42
CA GLY A 217 -10.49 -27.76 7.86
C GLY A 217 -10.55 -26.29 7.49
N TRP A 218 -11.43 -25.88 6.55
CA TRP A 218 -11.52 -24.50 6.09
C TRP A 218 -12.60 -23.73 6.84
N THR A 219 -12.21 -22.62 7.47
CA THR A 219 -13.15 -21.66 8.05
C THR A 219 -13.41 -20.55 7.06
N LYS A 220 -14.67 -20.39 6.64
CA LYS A 220 -15.11 -19.29 5.77
C LYS A 220 -15.39 -18.03 6.60
N SER A 221 -14.95 -16.88 6.09
CA SER A 221 -15.29 -15.55 6.60
C SER A 221 -15.51 -14.59 5.43
N GLY A 222 -16.28 -13.53 5.65
CA GLY A 222 -16.50 -12.50 4.65
C GLY A 222 -17.82 -11.74 4.78
N PRO A 223 -18.03 -10.74 3.91
CA PRO A 223 -17.06 -10.30 2.91
C PRO A 223 -15.90 -9.53 3.58
N VAL A 224 -14.67 -9.78 3.11
CA VAL A 224 -13.44 -9.18 3.66
C VAL A 224 -12.92 -7.98 2.84
N PHE A 225 -13.52 -7.76 1.67
CA PHE A 225 -13.23 -6.64 0.77
C PHE A 225 -14.47 -6.37 -0.09
N VAL A 226 -15.02 -5.17 0.00
CA VAL A 226 -16.30 -4.80 -0.62
C VAL A 226 -16.20 -3.45 -1.30
N THR A 227 -17.16 -3.18 -2.19
CA THR A 227 -17.31 -1.88 -2.84
C THR A 227 -17.33 -0.69 -1.86
N GLN A 228 -16.82 0.44 -2.33
CA GLN A 228 -17.03 1.76 -1.73
C GLN A 228 -17.19 2.82 -2.84
N PRO A 229 -17.58 4.07 -2.53
CA PRO A 229 -17.64 5.13 -3.53
C PRO A 229 -16.34 5.28 -4.33
N GLY A 230 -16.44 5.21 -5.67
CA GLY A 230 -15.28 5.23 -6.59
C GLY A 230 -14.61 3.86 -6.82
N ALA A 231 -15.12 2.80 -6.20
CA ALA A 231 -14.60 1.45 -6.33
C ALA A 231 -15.71 0.39 -6.22
N TYR A 232 -16.26 -0.01 -7.37
CA TYR A 232 -17.44 -0.88 -7.45
C TYR A 232 -17.12 -2.25 -8.03
N GLY A 233 -17.79 -3.29 -7.51
CA GLY A 233 -17.60 -4.67 -7.94
C GLY A 233 -16.14 -5.12 -7.85
N THR A 234 -15.59 -5.11 -6.63
CA THR A 234 -14.16 -5.31 -6.37
C THR A 234 -13.83 -6.78 -6.19
N GLY A 235 -12.92 -7.32 -6.99
CA GLY A 235 -12.52 -8.71 -6.83
C GLY A 235 -11.48 -9.19 -7.83
N HIS A 236 -11.48 -10.51 -7.98
CA HIS A 236 -10.51 -11.33 -8.71
C HIS A 236 -9.08 -10.85 -8.44
N ASN A 237 -8.69 -10.91 -7.17
CA ASN A 237 -7.43 -10.36 -6.72
C ASN A 237 -6.29 -11.39 -6.77
N GLY A 238 -5.08 -10.86 -6.87
CA GLY A 238 -3.84 -11.57 -6.54
C GLY A 238 -3.20 -10.98 -5.30
N VAL A 239 -2.36 -11.77 -4.64
CA VAL A 239 -1.56 -11.35 -3.48
C VAL A 239 -0.08 -11.59 -3.75
N PHE A 240 0.76 -10.58 -3.52
CA PHE A 240 2.20 -10.70 -3.71
C PHE A 240 3.00 -9.91 -2.69
N THR A 241 4.30 -10.22 -2.59
CA THR A 241 5.25 -9.48 -1.74
C THR A 241 6.30 -8.76 -2.57
N ASP A 242 6.71 -7.57 -2.14
CA ASP A 242 7.86 -6.88 -2.73
C ASP A 242 9.21 -7.29 -2.10
N ALA A 243 10.30 -6.66 -2.56
CA ALA A 243 11.67 -6.92 -2.07
C ALA A 243 11.87 -6.69 -0.57
N ASN A 244 11.01 -5.89 0.06
CA ASN A 244 11.09 -5.53 1.47
C ASN A 244 10.17 -6.41 2.33
N GLY A 245 9.43 -7.34 1.72
CA GLY A 245 8.49 -8.21 2.39
C GLY A 245 7.13 -7.57 2.66
N GLN A 246 6.83 -6.39 2.07
CA GLN A 246 5.50 -5.81 2.16
C GLN A 246 4.54 -6.60 1.27
N TRP A 247 3.36 -6.91 1.81
CA TRP A 247 2.29 -7.63 1.12
C TRP A 247 1.35 -6.67 0.39
N TRP A 248 0.93 -7.04 -0.81
CA TRP A 248 0.12 -6.23 -1.69
C TRP A 248 -1.09 -7.02 -2.19
N ASN A 249 -2.23 -6.36 -2.25
CA ASN A 249 -3.45 -6.81 -2.89
C ASN A 249 -3.55 -6.13 -4.25
N ILE A 250 -3.52 -6.87 -5.35
CA ILE A 250 -3.85 -6.36 -6.68
C ILE A 250 -5.20 -6.89 -7.10
N TYR A 251 -6.09 -6.03 -7.57
CA TYR A 251 -7.48 -6.39 -7.84
C TYR A 251 -8.04 -5.51 -8.96
N HIS A 252 -9.23 -5.87 -9.46
CA HIS A 252 -9.98 -4.98 -10.35
C HIS A 252 -11.17 -4.34 -9.65
N ALA A 253 -11.54 -3.15 -10.10
CA ALA A 253 -12.79 -2.49 -9.73
C ALA A 253 -13.25 -1.55 -10.83
N ASN A 254 -14.54 -1.25 -10.81
CA ASN A 254 -15.19 -0.22 -11.61
C ASN A 254 -15.14 1.15 -10.90
N ASP A 255 -15.12 2.21 -11.68
CA ASP A 255 -15.13 3.59 -11.15
C ASP A 255 -16.55 4.04 -10.76
N LEU A 256 -17.56 3.56 -11.50
CA LEU A 256 -18.96 3.92 -11.30
C LEU A 256 -19.82 2.68 -11.00
N SER A 257 -20.84 2.88 -10.17
CA SER A 257 -21.87 1.91 -9.87
C SER A 257 -22.59 1.45 -11.15
N GLY A 258 -22.89 0.15 -11.24
CA GLY A 258 -23.64 -0.46 -12.34
C GLY A 258 -22.85 -0.72 -13.62
N GLN A 259 -21.52 -0.59 -13.61
CA GLN A 259 -20.67 -0.87 -14.78
C GLN A 259 -20.48 -2.37 -15.05
N GLY A 260 -20.63 -3.23 -14.03
CA GLY A 260 -20.62 -4.70 -14.17
C GLY A 260 -19.30 -5.28 -14.71
N CYS A 261 -19.38 -6.46 -15.35
CA CYS A 261 -18.20 -7.11 -15.94
C CYS A 261 -17.79 -6.46 -17.26
N GLY A 262 -16.49 -6.43 -17.56
CA GLY A 262 -15.97 -6.04 -18.87
C GLY A 262 -15.13 -4.76 -18.86
N ALA A 263 -15.32 -3.94 -19.90
CA ALA A 263 -14.33 -2.97 -20.36
C ALA A 263 -14.09 -1.75 -19.45
N TYR A 264 -14.90 -1.56 -18.40
CA TYR A 264 -14.75 -0.45 -17.46
C TYR A 264 -13.84 -0.78 -16.26
N ARG A 265 -13.57 -2.06 -16.04
CA ARG A 265 -12.72 -2.51 -14.94
C ARG A 265 -11.29 -2.02 -15.12
N GLN A 266 -10.71 -1.63 -13.99
CA GLN A 266 -9.36 -1.11 -13.91
C GLN A 266 -8.59 -1.83 -12.82
N LEU A 267 -7.29 -1.99 -13.07
CA LEU A 267 -6.37 -2.58 -12.12
C LEU A 267 -6.03 -1.58 -11.04
N ARG A 268 -6.04 -2.05 -9.80
CA ARG A 268 -5.71 -1.29 -8.60
C ARG A 268 -4.86 -2.13 -7.69
N VAL A 269 -4.06 -1.48 -6.86
CA VAL A 269 -3.18 -2.15 -5.91
C VAL A 269 -3.09 -1.35 -4.62
N GLN A 270 -3.11 -2.06 -3.50
CA GLN A 270 -2.96 -1.48 -2.17
C GLN A 270 -2.28 -2.48 -1.22
N ARG A 271 -1.74 -1.97 -0.11
CA ARG A 271 -1.05 -2.80 0.86
C ARG A 271 -2.04 -3.68 1.64
N ILE A 272 -1.57 -4.88 2.00
CA ILE A 272 -2.23 -5.76 2.95
C ILE A 272 -1.60 -5.54 4.33
N PHE A 273 -2.45 -5.40 5.33
CA PHE A 273 -2.07 -5.36 6.75
C PHE A 273 -2.46 -6.67 7.42
N TRP A 274 -2.09 -6.84 8.68
CA TRP A 274 -2.35 -8.07 9.44
C TRP A 274 -2.95 -7.70 10.78
N ASP A 275 -4.05 -8.36 11.14
CA ASP A 275 -4.67 -8.17 12.45
C ASP A 275 -3.94 -8.95 13.55
N ASN A 276 -4.36 -8.75 14.80
CA ASN A 276 -3.79 -9.44 15.96
C ASN A 276 -3.99 -10.97 15.94
N SER A 277 -4.90 -11.49 15.11
CA SER A 277 -5.13 -12.93 14.92
C SER A 277 -4.25 -13.54 13.83
N GLY A 278 -3.47 -12.71 13.11
CA GLY A 278 -2.68 -13.09 11.96
C GLY A 278 -3.47 -13.19 10.65
N ALA A 279 -4.73 -12.70 10.61
CA ALA A 279 -5.52 -12.68 9.39
C ALA A 279 -5.19 -11.44 8.53
N PRO A 280 -5.26 -11.57 7.19
CA PRO A 280 -5.03 -10.45 6.28
C PRO A 280 -6.15 -9.41 6.39
N VAL A 281 -5.76 -8.14 6.38
CA VAL A 281 -6.64 -6.99 6.35
C VAL A 281 -6.39 -6.25 5.03
N PHE A 282 -7.31 -6.44 4.09
CA PHE A 282 -7.24 -5.85 2.74
C PHE A 282 -7.57 -4.35 2.73
N GLY A 283 -8.25 -3.84 3.76
CA GLY A 283 -8.72 -2.45 3.84
C GLY A 283 -9.93 -2.19 2.94
N SER A 284 -10.15 -0.92 2.57
CA SER A 284 -11.18 -0.51 1.62
C SER A 284 -10.58 -0.27 0.23
N PRO A 285 -11.27 -0.65 -0.86
CA PRO A 285 -10.70 -0.59 -2.21
C PRO A 285 -10.50 0.84 -2.69
N VAL A 286 -9.26 1.26 -2.91
CA VAL A 286 -8.95 2.64 -3.24
C VAL A 286 -9.67 3.13 -4.53
N PRO A 287 -10.18 4.39 -4.57
CA PRO A 287 -10.75 4.98 -5.78
C PRO A 287 -9.74 5.12 -6.92
N LEU A 288 -10.24 5.40 -8.13
CA LEU A 288 -9.37 5.75 -9.24
C LEU A 288 -8.63 7.07 -8.96
N GLY A 289 -7.33 7.11 -9.29
CA GLY A 289 -6.50 8.30 -9.12
C GLY A 289 -5.75 8.36 -7.80
N SER A 290 -5.99 7.41 -6.89
CA SER A 290 -5.19 7.28 -5.69
C SER A 290 -3.74 6.90 -6.01
N TRP A 291 -2.81 7.42 -5.19
CA TRP A 291 -1.38 7.24 -5.40
C TRP A 291 -0.89 5.92 -4.82
N ILE A 292 -0.09 5.20 -5.61
CA ILE A 292 0.65 4.02 -5.17
C ILE A 292 2.07 4.47 -4.89
N SER A 293 2.44 4.51 -3.62
CA SER A 293 3.82 4.72 -3.19
C SER A 293 4.48 3.36 -2.99
N ASP A 294 5.67 3.15 -3.55
CA ASP A 294 6.55 2.03 -3.18
C ASP A 294 7.50 2.41 -2.02
N ASP A 295 7.28 3.56 -1.38
CA ASP A 295 8.04 3.98 -0.20
C ASP A 295 7.83 3.01 0.96
N THR A 296 8.91 2.36 1.37
CA THR A 296 8.98 1.42 2.48
C THR A 296 8.78 2.08 3.84
N ASN A 297 8.90 3.41 3.93
CA ASN A 297 8.62 4.16 5.14
C ASN A 297 7.15 4.55 5.29
N PHE A 298 6.31 4.31 4.28
CA PHE A 298 4.88 4.64 4.31
C PHE A 298 4.70 6.14 4.61
N LEU A 299 5.54 7.00 4.03
CA LEU A 299 5.40 8.45 4.13
C LEU A 299 4.41 8.90 3.05
N ASP A 300 3.20 9.21 3.48
CA ASP A 300 2.09 9.55 2.59
C ASP A 300 2.12 11.03 2.19
N ALA A 301 2.57 11.89 3.10
CA ALA A 301 2.75 13.31 2.85
C ALA A 301 3.84 13.90 3.75
N GLN A 302 4.65 14.81 3.20
CA GLN A 302 5.57 15.65 3.96
C GLN A 302 5.62 17.04 3.36
N PHE A 303 5.18 18.02 4.15
CA PHE A 303 5.28 19.45 3.85
C PHE A 303 6.34 20.08 4.76
N PRO A 304 7.59 20.26 4.28
CA PRO A 304 8.65 20.89 5.07
C PRO A 304 8.29 22.33 5.47
N LEU A 305 7.55 23.03 4.59
CA LEU A 305 7.15 24.43 4.71
C LEU A 305 8.38 25.36 4.79
N THR A 306 9.36 25.15 3.93
CA THR A 306 10.65 25.87 3.88
C THR A 306 10.70 26.95 2.82
N GLU A 307 9.61 27.15 2.08
CA GLU A 307 9.50 28.16 1.04
C GLU A 307 9.69 29.57 1.59
N THR A 308 10.28 30.43 0.76
CA THR A 308 10.49 31.85 1.10
C THR A 308 9.41 32.78 0.51
N ASN A 309 8.68 32.31 -0.50
CA ASN A 309 7.62 33.04 -1.21
C ASN A 309 6.70 32.08 -1.96
N GLY A 310 5.67 32.63 -2.62
CA GLY A 310 4.72 31.87 -3.44
C GLY A 310 3.46 31.45 -2.68
N THR A 311 2.53 30.84 -3.41
CA THR A 311 1.19 30.43 -2.93
C THR A 311 1.01 28.92 -2.90
N THR A 312 2.11 28.16 -2.97
CA THR A 312 2.10 26.70 -2.98
C THR A 312 3.10 26.19 -1.95
N ALA A 313 2.66 25.24 -1.12
CA ALA A 313 3.51 24.46 -0.23
C ALA A 313 3.95 23.18 -0.95
N THR A 314 5.24 22.98 -1.04
CA THR A 314 5.83 21.80 -1.66
C THR A 314 5.60 20.59 -0.77
N ASN A 315 5.20 19.50 -1.41
CA ASN A 315 5.20 18.20 -0.79
C ASN A 315 6.41 17.40 -1.29
N THR A 316 7.04 16.66 -0.40
CA THR A 316 8.23 15.84 -0.69
C THR A 316 7.92 14.34 -0.74
N ALA A 317 6.65 13.95 -0.51
CA ALA A 317 6.24 12.56 -0.42
C ALA A 317 5.00 12.24 -1.28
N GLY A 318 5.18 11.57 -2.42
CA GLY A 318 4.15 10.81 -3.14
C GLY A 318 2.94 11.53 -3.77
N ILE A 319 2.43 12.63 -3.19
CA ILE A 319 1.24 13.37 -3.64
C ILE A 319 1.61 14.79 -4.14
N PRO A 320 0.72 15.51 -4.86
CA PRO A 320 0.97 16.90 -5.23
C PRO A 320 1.17 17.84 -4.03
N GLY A 321 1.79 19.00 -4.27
CA GLY A 321 1.87 20.08 -3.28
C GLY A 321 0.50 20.70 -2.96
N GLY A 322 0.46 21.56 -1.94
CA GLY A 322 -0.76 22.20 -1.45
C GLY A 322 -0.86 23.68 -1.78
N ASN A 323 -2.07 24.19 -2.02
CA ASN A 323 -2.32 25.60 -2.32
C ASN A 323 -2.70 26.37 -1.04
N LEU A 324 -2.12 27.56 -0.87
CA LEU A 324 -2.39 28.44 0.26
C LEU A 324 -3.74 29.14 0.07
N ALA A 325 -4.56 29.21 1.12
CA ALA A 325 -5.84 29.91 1.16
C ALA A 325 -5.89 30.89 2.35
N GLY A 326 -6.64 32.00 2.22
CA GLY A 326 -6.61 33.11 3.16
C GLY A 326 -5.51 34.10 2.78
N SER A 327 -4.43 34.17 3.54
CA SER A 327 -3.13 34.77 3.18
C SER A 327 -2.04 34.39 4.21
N PRO A 328 -1.77 33.09 4.42
CA PRO A 328 -0.74 32.66 5.37
C PRO A 328 0.64 33.18 4.95
N ARG A 329 1.53 33.35 5.94
CA ARG A 329 2.85 33.98 5.74
C ARG A 329 3.99 33.02 6.02
N TRP A 330 4.89 32.88 5.05
CA TRP A 330 6.13 32.11 5.22
C TRP A 330 6.97 32.68 6.38
N ALA A 331 7.41 31.78 7.27
CA ALA A 331 8.21 32.08 8.46
C ALA A 331 9.63 31.49 8.40
N ASN A 332 9.90 30.62 7.42
CA ASN A 332 11.19 29.99 7.08
C ASN A 332 12.10 29.60 8.28
N PRO A 333 12.03 28.35 8.78
CA PRO A 333 11.07 27.32 8.38
C PRO A 333 9.68 27.58 8.98
N GLY A 334 8.67 27.21 8.22
CA GLY A 334 7.27 27.18 8.64
C GLY A 334 6.37 28.15 7.88
N LEU A 335 5.08 27.97 8.08
CA LEU A 335 4.00 28.80 7.56
C LEU A 335 3.14 29.28 8.74
N THR A 336 2.88 30.58 8.79
CA THR A 336 2.10 31.22 9.86
C THR A 336 0.66 31.43 9.43
N PHE A 337 -0.25 30.98 10.30
CA PHE A 337 -1.70 30.98 10.14
C PHE A 337 -2.34 31.93 11.15
N ASN A 338 -3.35 32.69 10.73
CA ASN A 338 -3.97 33.74 11.52
C ASN A 338 -5.08 33.29 12.49
N GLY A 339 -5.47 32.00 12.48
CA GLY A 339 -6.58 31.50 13.29
C GLY A 339 -7.97 31.94 12.85
N LEU A 340 -8.14 32.43 11.62
CA LEU A 340 -9.40 32.99 11.11
C LEU A 340 -9.74 32.61 9.68
N THR A 341 -8.75 32.49 8.78
CA THR A 341 -8.98 32.25 7.34
C THR A 341 -7.90 31.39 6.68
N ASP A 342 -6.76 31.24 7.34
CA ASP A 342 -5.56 30.72 6.72
C ASP A 342 -5.50 29.20 6.81
N TYR A 343 -5.22 28.54 5.69
CA TYR A 343 -4.93 27.09 5.63
C TYR A 343 -4.16 26.73 4.36
N VAL A 344 -3.67 25.50 4.29
CA VAL A 344 -3.14 24.89 3.06
C VAL A 344 -4.10 23.79 2.63
N ASN A 345 -4.58 23.87 1.39
CA ASN A 345 -5.31 22.78 0.76
C ASN A 345 -4.34 21.87 0.01
N CYS A 346 -4.06 20.70 0.58
CA CYS A 346 -3.12 19.73 0.02
C CYS A 346 -3.76 18.81 -1.04
N GLY A 347 -5.04 19.02 -1.37
CA GLY A 347 -5.78 18.19 -2.30
C GLY A 347 -6.35 16.92 -1.67
N ALA A 348 -7.22 16.24 -2.42
CA ALA A 348 -7.90 15.02 -1.95
C ALA A 348 -7.09 13.74 -2.19
N ALA A 349 -6.11 13.81 -3.10
CA ALA A 349 -5.21 12.71 -3.37
C ALA A 349 -4.40 12.37 -2.10
N THR A 350 -4.64 11.19 -1.55
CA THR A 350 -3.82 10.61 -0.49
C THR A 350 -3.25 9.30 -0.98
N ALA A 351 -2.06 8.95 -0.49
CA ALA A 351 -1.56 7.60 -0.68
C ALA A 351 -2.49 6.61 0.05
N ASN A 352 -2.51 5.37 -0.44
CA ASN A 352 -3.48 4.36 -0.04
C ASN A 352 -3.29 3.81 1.38
N ASP A 353 -2.38 4.37 2.15
CA ASP A 353 -1.75 3.67 3.28
C ASP A 353 -2.32 4.08 4.65
N VAL A 354 -2.98 5.23 4.75
CA VAL A 354 -3.72 5.64 5.96
C VAL A 354 -5.10 4.98 6.03
N GLN A 355 -5.14 3.71 6.41
CA GLN A 355 -6.42 2.98 6.61
C GLN A 355 -6.51 2.31 7.99
N ASN A 356 -5.46 1.59 8.38
CA ASN A 356 -5.46 0.77 9.60
C ASN A 356 -4.51 1.28 10.68
N ALA A 357 -3.51 2.05 10.28
CA ALA A 357 -2.50 2.63 11.14
C ALA A 357 -2.13 4.02 10.59
N LEU A 358 -1.62 4.89 11.46
CA LEU A 358 -1.13 6.19 11.03
C LEU A 358 -0.09 6.78 11.96
N THR A 359 0.64 7.76 11.45
CA THR A 359 1.34 8.77 12.24
C THR A 359 1.09 10.16 11.68
N LEU A 360 0.67 11.09 12.53
CA LEU A 360 0.63 12.52 12.24
C LEU A 360 1.72 13.19 13.05
N ALA A 361 2.57 13.99 12.43
CA ALA A 361 3.66 14.68 13.13
C ALA A 361 3.87 16.09 12.55
N ALA A 362 4.07 17.07 13.41
CA ALA A 362 4.45 18.42 13.00
C ALA A 362 5.15 19.16 14.14
N TRP A 363 6.01 20.10 13.78
CA TRP A 363 6.42 21.14 14.71
C TRP A 363 5.40 22.27 14.68
N ILE A 364 4.89 22.65 15.86
CA ILE A 364 3.90 23.71 16.02
C ILE A 364 4.34 24.75 17.04
N ARG A 365 3.97 26.00 16.78
CA ARG A 365 4.06 27.12 17.72
C ARG A 365 2.74 27.88 17.70
N ALA A 366 1.82 27.51 18.59
CA ALA A 366 0.52 28.13 18.70
C ALA A 366 0.60 29.52 19.37
N ASN A 367 0.02 30.56 18.77
CA ASN A 367 -0.11 31.88 19.38
C ASN A 367 -1.30 31.94 20.35
N ALA A 368 -2.34 31.14 20.06
CA ALA A 368 -3.51 30.96 20.89
C ALA A 368 -4.04 29.52 20.72
N PHE A 369 -4.72 29.03 21.74
CA PHE A 369 -5.45 27.76 21.68
C PHE A 369 -6.94 28.05 21.60
N ILE A 370 -7.61 27.41 20.64
CA ILE A 370 -9.06 27.43 20.46
C ILE A 370 -9.54 26.00 20.35
N ASP A 371 -10.84 25.79 20.53
CA ASP A 371 -11.43 24.46 20.38
C ASP A 371 -11.24 23.95 18.96
N TRP A 372 -10.86 22.67 18.86
CA TRP A 372 -10.74 21.90 17.62
C TRP A 372 -9.77 22.46 16.56
N ALA A 373 -8.87 23.39 16.90
CA ALA A 373 -8.01 24.02 15.91
C ALA A 373 -7.14 23.00 15.15
N GLY A 374 -7.40 22.84 13.84
CA GLY A 374 -6.80 21.79 13.01
C GLY A 374 -5.34 22.06 12.66
N VAL A 375 -4.45 21.10 12.93
CA VAL A 375 -3.03 21.14 12.54
C VAL A 375 -2.82 20.35 11.24
N ILE A 376 -3.21 19.07 11.25
CA ILE A 376 -3.23 18.18 10.09
C ILE A 376 -4.58 17.46 10.11
N THR A 377 -5.41 17.66 9.10
CA THR A 377 -6.77 17.11 9.03
C THR A 377 -7.00 16.50 7.66
N LYS A 378 -7.71 15.37 7.60
CA LYS A 378 -8.09 14.70 6.37
C LYS A 378 -9.56 14.34 6.45
N GLY A 379 -10.30 14.73 5.42
CA GLY A 379 -11.72 14.49 5.37
C GLY A 379 -12.54 15.54 6.13
N THR A 380 -13.80 15.64 5.74
CA THR A 380 -14.79 16.56 6.28
C THR A 380 -16.03 15.81 6.77
N ASN A 381 -16.54 14.85 6.00
CA ASN A 381 -17.82 14.21 6.33
C ASN A 381 -17.71 12.69 6.44
N THR A 382 -16.81 12.06 5.70
CA THR A 382 -16.76 10.60 5.59
C THR A 382 -15.42 10.12 6.13
N GLU A 383 -15.48 9.35 7.22
CA GLU A 383 -14.31 8.66 7.81
C GLU A 383 -13.06 9.54 8.03
N PRO A 384 -13.21 10.79 8.52
CA PRO A 384 -12.09 11.72 8.60
C PRO A 384 -11.16 11.42 9.79
N TYR A 385 -9.95 12.00 9.75
CA TYR A 385 -9.02 12.03 10.89
C TYR A 385 -8.41 13.41 11.07
N ALA A 386 -8.13 13.78 12.32
CA ALA A 386 -7.61 15.10 12.65
C ALA A 386 -6.61 15.07 13.80
N MET A 387 -5.45 15.69 13.57
CA MET A 387 -4.56 16.21 14.60
C MET A 387 -4.95 17.66 14.87
N GLN A 388 -5.39 17.96 16.09
CA GLN A 388 -5.91 19.26 16.50
C GLN A 388 -5.23 19.73 17.80
N VAL A 389 -5.45 20.99 18.16
CA VAL A 389 -5.20 21.51 19.50
C VAL A 389 -6.51 21.92 20.18
N TRP A 390 -6.57 21.79 21.50
CA TRP A 390 -7.73 22.14 22.33
C TRP A 390 -7.51 23.45 23.10
N HIS A 391 -8.57 24.15 23.54
CA HIS A 391 -8.45 25.45 24.25
C HIS A 391 -7.53 25.43 25.49
N ASP A 392 -7.35 24.27 26.11
CA ASP A 392 -6.50 24.10 27.29
C ASP A 392 -5.02 23.82 26.95
N GLY A 393 -4.67 23.78 25.66
CA GLY A 393 -3.33 23.50 25.15
C GLY A 393 -3.03 22.00 24.96
N SER A 394 -4.00 21.10 25.14
CA SER A 394 -3.77 19.69 24.78
C SER A 394 -3.72 19.48 23.27
N LEU A 395 -2.80 18.60 22.85
CA LEU A 395 -2.84 17.93 21.56
C LEU A 395 -4.00 16.93 21.55
N ARG A 396 -4.78 16.92 20.46
CA ARG A 396 -5.99 16.13 20.29
C ARG A 396 -5.95 15.31 19.01
N PHE A 397 -6.46 14.09 19.09
CA PHE A 397 -6.80 13.26 17.93
C PHE A 397 -8.31 13.10 17.87
N THR A 398 -8.91 13.27 16.70
CA THR A 398 -10.32 12.96 16.45
C THR A 398 -10.41 12.11 15.18
N ALA A 399 -11.32 11.13 15.18
CA ALA A 399 -11.54 10.27 14.02
C ALA A 399 -13.02 9.92 13.84
N ASN A 400 -13.42 9.69 12.58
CA ASN A 400 -14.73 9.21 12.15
C ASN A 400 -15.92 10.06 12.66
N TRP A 401 -15.77 11.39 12.72
CA TRP A 401 -16.89 12.30 12.98
C TRP A 401 -17.72 12.54 11.71
N GLY A 402 -18.91 13.14 11.87
CA GLY A 402 -19.84 13.42 10.78
C GLY A 402 -21.10 12.56 10.81
N SER A 403 -22.05 12.83 9.91
CA SER A 403 -23.30 12.07 9.79
C SER A 403 -23.64 11.80 8.30
N PRO A 404 -23.83 10.52 7.91
CA PRO A 404 -23.51 9.34 8.71
C PRO A 404 -21.99 9.22 8.89
N GLY A 405 -21.53 8.93 10.11
CA GLY A 405 -20.17 8.44 10.31
C GLY A 405 -20.06 7.07 9.63
N GLY A 406 -19.10 6.92 8.72
CA GLY A 406 -19.00 5.74 7.85
C GLY A 406 -18.06 4.63 8.35
N GLY A 407 -17.10 4.97 9.21
CA GLY A 407 -15.97 4.10 9.51
C GLY A 407 -16.20 3.23 10.74
N LEU A 408 -15.34 2.23 10.91
CA LEU A 408 -15.32 1.42 12.13
C LEU A 408 -14.80 2.28 13.30
N GLY A 409 -15.62 2.41 14.33
CA GLY A 409 -15.30 3.18 15.54
C GLY A 409 -15.29 4.69 15.32
N GLY A 410 -14.89 5.43 16.36
CA GLY A 410 -14.80 6.90 16.33
C GLY A 410 -14.65 7.48 17.73
N GLY A 411 -14.15 8.70 17.81
CA GLY A 411 -13.97 9.37 19.09
C GLY A 411 -12.98 10.51 19.06
N SER A 412 -12.74 11.07 20.25
CA SER A 412 -11.70 12.06 20.47
C SER A 412 -10.86 11.70 21.69
N TRP A 413 -9.56 11.89 21.58
CA TRP A 413 -8.59 11.61 22.63
C TRP A 413 -7.63 12.77 22.75
N ASN A 414 -7.17 13.04 23.97
CA ASN A 414 -6.24 14.13 24.25
C ASN A 414 -4.96 13.60 24.90
N SER A 415 -3.88 14.34 24.66
CA SER A 415 -2.68 14.32 25.49
C SER A 415 -2.98 14.72 26.94
N ASN A 416 -2.15 14.23 27.85
CA ASN A 416 -2.14 14.56 29.27
C ASN A 416 -1.55 15.94 29.50
N SER A 417 -0.39 16.22 28.90
CA SER A 417 0.30 17.51 29.02
C SER A 417 -0.42 18.62 28.26
N LYS A 418 -0.28 19.84 28.76
CA LYS A 418 -0.83 21.07 28.17
C LYS A 418 0.30 21.93 27.64
N MET A 419 0.32 22.17 26.34
CA MET A 419 1.29 23.04 25.69
C MET A 419 1.07 24.50 26.11
N LEU A 420 2.14 25.28 26.12
CA LEU A 420 2.09 26.71 26.34
C LEU A 420 2.08 27.46 25.00
N THR A 421 1.42 28.61 24.94
CA THR A 421 1.45 29.45 23.75
C THR A 421 2.84 30.04 23.52
N ASN A 422 3.11 30.39 22.27
CA ASN A 422 4.35 31.03 21.80
C ASN A 422 5.63 30.21 22.00
N GLN A 423 5.52 28.91 22.29
CA GLN A 423 6.62 27.96 22.39
C GLN A 423 6.54 26.91 21.28
N TRP A 424 7.70 26.42 20.85
CA TRP A 424 7.78 25.33 19.88
C TRP A 424 7.59 23.98 20.58
N TYR A 425 6.74 23.15 19.99
CA TYR A 425 6.59 21.74 20.33
C TYR A 425 6.69 20.90 19.06
N HIS A 426 7.41 19.79 19.11
CA HIS A 426 7.18 18.71 18.16
C HIS A 426 6.01 17.88 18.68
N ALA A 427 4.89 17.92 17.98
CA ALA A 427 3.66 17.22 18.34
C ALA A 427 3.48 16.04 17.39
N ALA A 428 3.23 14.85 17.94
CA ALA A 428 2.95 13.67 17.12
C ALA A 428 1.91 12.74 17.74
N ILE A 429 1.20 12.03 16.87
CA ILE A 429 0.15 11.07 17.21
C ILE A 429 0.42 9.81 16.39
N THR A 430 0.46 8.64 17.03
CA THR A 430 0.62 7.35 16.34
C THR A 430 -0.54 6.42 16.68
N TYR A 431 -1.02 5.66 15.70
CA TYR A 431 -2.01 4.60 15.88
C TYR A 431 -1.57 3.35 15.12
N ASP A 432 -1.55 2.20 15.78
CA ASP A 432 -1.05 0.92 15.24
C ASP A 432 -2.16 -0.11 14.95
N GLY A 433 -3.42 0.33 14.90
CA GLY A 433 -4.58 -0.57 14.76
C GLY A 433 -5.18 -1.04 16.08
N GLY A 434 -4.57 -0.73 17.23
CA GLY A 434 -5.14 -1.05 18.54
C GLY A 434 -4.79 -0.09 19.67
N VAL A 435 -3.75 0.74 19.50
CA VAL A 435 -3.24 1.64 20.52
C VAL A 435 -2.95 3.01 19.91
N LEU A 436 -3.63 4.02 20.42
CA LEU A 436 -3.40 5.42 20.08
C LEU A 436 -2.43 6.05 21.09
N ARG A 437 -1.38 6.72 20.60
CA ARG A 437 -0.34 7.33 21.43
C ARG A 437 -0.10 8.78 21.04
N PHE A 438 0.16 9.61 22.04
CA PHE A 438 0.49 11.03 21.88
C PHE A 438 1.93 11.26 22.32
N TYR A 439 2.64 12.10 21.58
CA TYR A 439 4.01 12.48 21.86
C TYR A 439 4.18 13.99 21.80
N LEU A 440 4.96 14.54 22.75
CA LEU A 440 5.39 15.93 22.75
C LEU A 440 6.92 15.96 22.89
N ASN A 441 7.59 16.71 22.02
CA ASN A 441 9.05 16.83 21.96
C ASN A 441 9.77 15.46 21.92
N GLY A 442 9.18 14.52 21.19
CA GLY A 442 9.74 13.18 21.01
C GLY A 442 9.50 12.23 22.18
N GLN A 443 8.84 12.68 23.26
CA GLN A 443 8.57 11.87 24.45
C GLN A 443 7.10 11.42 24.45
N LEU A 444 6.87 10.17 24.84
CA LEU A 444 5.51 9.63 25.00
C LEU A 444 4.80 10.36 26.14
N ASP A 445 3.59 10.86 25.87
CA ASP A 445 2.78 11.63 26.80
C ASP A 445 1.52 10.88 27.25
N SER A 446 0.81 10.25 26.32
CA SER A 446 -0.43 9.52 26.59
C SER A 446 -0.52 8.27 25.72
N ASN A 447 -1.13 7.21 26.27
CA ASN A 447 -1.27 5.90 25.63
C ASN A 447 -2.69 5.36 25.91
N GLN A 448 -3.45 5.14 24.83
CA GLN A 448 -4.85 4.75 24.86
C GLN A 448 -5.00 3.35 24.21
N PRO A 449 -4.95 2.26 25.00
CA PRO A 449 -5.10 0.91 24.48
C PRO A 449 -6.58 0.58 24.17
N GLY A 450 -6.80 -0.35 23.25
CA GLY A 450 -8.14 -0.84 22.91
C GLY A 450 -8.95 0.13 22.04
N VAL A 451 -8.28 1.10 21.42
CA VAL A 451 -8.90 1.97 20.41
C VAL A 451 -9.04 1.14 19.14
N ALA A 452 -10.27 1.01 18.62
CA ALA A 452 -10.56 0.35 17.37
C ALA A 452 -11.14 1.39 16.40
N VAL A 453 -10.27 1.93 15.56
CA VAL A 453 -10.60 2.91 14.52
C VAL A 453 -10.05 2.38 13.19
N GLN A 454 -10.85 2.49 12.14
CA GLN A 454 -10.40 2.35 10.75
C GLN A 454 -10.73 3.65 10.02
N PHE A 455 -9.77 4.13 9.23
CA PHE A 455 -9.89 5.34 8.43
C PHE A 455 -10.34 4.99 7.02
N GLY A 456 -11.09 5.91 6.43
CA GLY A 456 -11.62 5.75 5.09
C GLY A 456 -10.62 6.08 4.00
N VAL A 457 -10.75 5.40 2.87
CA VAL A 457 -10.16 5.91 1.63
C VAL A 457 -11.17 6.84 0.97
N VAL A 458 -11.11 8.10 1.37
CA VAL A 458 -12.06 9.13 0.92
C VAL A 458 -11.41 10.15 -0.01
N ASP A 459 -12.14 10.54 -1.06
CA ASP A 459 -11.78 11.64 -1.97
C ASP A 459 -12.13 13.01 -1.35
N GLU A 460 -11.58 13.25 -0.16
CA GLU A 460 -11.75 14.50 0.59
C GLU A 460 -10.38 15.10 0.94
N PRO A 461 -10.25 16.44 1.05
CA PRO A 461 -8.94 17.07 1.11
C PRO A 461 -8.15 16.75 2.39
N LEU A 462 -6.82 16.65 2.24
CA LEU A 462 -5.86 16.86 3.32
C LEU A 462 -5.66 18.37 3.49
N ILE A 463 -5.78 18.86 4.71
CA ILE A 463 -5.68 20.28 5.05
C ILE A 463 -4.64 20.47 6.17
N LEU A 464 -3.83 21.52 6.04
CA LEU A 464 -2.99 22.02 7.13
C LEU A 464 -3.55 23.33 7.66
N GLY A 465 -3.65 23.46 8.98
CA GLY A 465 -4.03 24.71 9.65
C GLY A 465 -5.53 25.00 9.76
N ALA A 466 -6.41 24.05 9.40
CA ALA A 466 -7.85 24.16 9.62
C ALA A 466 -8.51 22.79 9.75
N ASP A 467 -9.70 22.75 10.36
CA ASP A 467 -10.61 21.61 10.33
C ASP A 467 -12.00 22.02 9.80
N PHE A 468 -12.64 21.14 9.03
CA PHE A 468 -13.89 21.34 8.32
C PHE A 468 -14.82 20.13 8.56
N PRO A 469 -16.16 20.24 8.48
CA PRO A 469 -16.99 21.35 7.98
C PRO A 469 -17.61 22.22 9.10
N GLY A 470 -17.17 22.08 10.35
CA GLY A 470 -17.67 22.82 11.52
C GLY A 470 -17.46 24.34 11.44
N ALA A 471 -17.95 25.08 12.45
CA ALA A 471 -17.71 26.53 12.55
C ALA A 471 -16.19 26.77 12.64
N VAL A 472 -15.63 27.34 11.58
CA VAL A 472 -14.28 27.03 11.13
C VAL A 472 -13.17 27.12 12.19
N GLU A 473 -12.47 25.99 12.36
CA GLU A 473 -11.55 25.69 13.48
C GLU A 473 -10.09 25.89 13.02
N TYR A 474 -9.74 27.15 12.75
CA TYR A 474 -8.44 27.53 12.19
C TYR A 474 -7.32 27.54 13.23
N PHE A 475 -6.15 27.00 12.87
CA PHE A 475 -4.96 27.10 13.69
C PHE A 475 -4.44 28.54 13.75
N ASN A 476 -4.18 29.03 14.97
CA ASN A 476 -3.52 30.32 15.19
C ASN A 476 -2.08 30.09 15.64
N GLY A 477 -1.12 30.19 14.71
CA GLY A 477 0.28 29.89 15.00
C GLY A 477 1.11 29.58 13.78
N THR A 478 2.29 29.01 14.00
CA THR A 478 3.19 28.55 12.93
C THR A 478 3.29 27.03 12.93
N ILE A 479 3.17 26.40 11.76
CA ILE A 479 3.42 24.97 11.52
C ILE A 479 4.68 24.84 10.67
N ARG A 480 5.54 23.85 10.95
CA ARG A 480 6.66 23.43 10.07
C ARG A 480 6.79 21.91 10.05
N ASP A 481 7.33 21.37 8.95
CA ASP A 481 7.59 19.93 8.78
C ASP A 481 6.40 19.03 9.15
N ALA A 482 5.25 19.28 8.51
CA ALA A 482 4.05 18.47 8.71
C ALA A 482 4.15 17.16 7.92
N ARG A 483 3.91 16.03 8.59
CA ARG A 483 4.08 14.69 8.04
C ARG A 483 2.87 13.81 8.35
N VAL A 484 2.52 12.98 7.36
CA VAL A 484 1.52 11.92 7.45
C VAL A 484 2.18 10.62 7.04
N TYR A 485 2.07 9.59 7.87
CA TYR A 485 2.52 8.24 7.55
C TYR A 485 1.35 7.27 7.60
N GLY A 486 1.29 6.32 6.66
CA GLY A 486 0.38 5.17 6.66
C GLY A 486 0.77 4.04 7.62
N ARG A 487 1.63 4.33 8.61
CA ARG A 487 2.04 3.38 9.67
C ARG A 487 2.25 4.09 11.00
N ALA A 488 2.20 3.32 12.08
CA ALA A 488 2.62 3.81 13.39
C ALA A 488 4.15 3.84 13.47
N LEU A 489 4.73 5.02 13.67
CA LEU A 489 6.15 5.16 13.98
C LEU A 489 6.44 4.69 15.41
N SER A 490 7.60 4.08 15.61
CA SER A 490 8.12 3.74 16.94
C SER A 490 8.49 5.00 17.74
N SER A 491 8.58 4.88 19.06
CA SER A 491 8.98 6.01 19.92
C SER A 491 10.37 6.57 19.57
N SER A 492 11.30 5.73 19.12
CA SER A 492 12.62 6.17 18.65
C SER A 492 12.55 6.96 17.35
N GLU A 493 11.71 6.56 16.40
CA GLU A 493 11.49 7.31 15.15
C GLU A 493 10.85 8.67 15.46
N ILE A 494 9.86 8.72 16.36
CA ILE A 494 9.24 9.97 16.81
C ILE A 494 10.28 10.88 17.51
N GLN A 495 11.17 10.32 18.32
CA GLN A 495 12.25 11.09 18.95
C GLN A 495 13.23 11.66 17.93
N ALA A 496 13.53 10.91 16.86
CA ALA A 496 14.36 11.41 15.77
C ALA A 496 13.70 12.59 15.05
N LEU A 497 12.39 12.53 14.76
CA LEU A 497 11.64 13.65 14.17
C LEU A 497 11.61 14.91 15.06
N ALA A 498 11.56 14.70 16.38
CA ALA A 498 11.55 15.78 17.37
C ALA A 498 12.93 16.39 17.65
N SER A 499 14.01 15.79 17.16
CA SER A 499 15.36 16.30 17.38
C SER A 499 15.56 17.51 16.47
N SER A 500 15.71 18.71 17.04
CA SER A 500 16.13 19.87 16.27
C SER A 500 17.54 19.60 15.76
N VAL A 501 17.70 19.37 14.46
CA VAL A 501 19.05 19.14 13.96
C VAL A 501 19.86 20.40 14.18
N ASN A 502 20.97 20.27 14.92
CA ASN A 502 21.83 21.39 15.25
C ASN A 502 22.55 21.87 13.98
N THR A 503 22.03 22.93 13.36
CA THR A 503 22.64 23.55 12.16
C THR A 503 23.89 24.39 12.46
N ARG A 504 24.36 24.45 13.72
CA ARG A 504 25.73 24.91 14.00
C ARG A 504 26.70 23.90 13.41
N PRO A 505 27.81 24.32 12.78
CA PRO A 505 28.60 23.45 11.91
C PRO A 505 28.89 22.11 12.57
N THR A 506 28.26 21.08 12.01
CA THR A 506 28.48 19.68 12.32
C THR A 506 29.90 19.36 11.88
N ASN A 507 30.87 19.44 12.79
CA ASN A 507 32.23 19.03 12.47
C ASN A 507 32.18 17.55 12.09
N ILE A 508 32.31 17.25 10.79
CA ILE A 508 32.71 15.91 10.36
C ILE A 508 34.07 15.68 11.01
N VAL A 509 34.10 14.83 12.02
CA VAL A 509 35.35 14.39 12.63
C VAL A 509 35.88 13.23 11.81
N PHE A 510 37.19 13.20 11.62
CA PHE A 510 37.84 12.15 10.85
C PHE A 510 38.98 11.52 11.64
N SER A 511 39.24 10.26 11.33
CA SER A 511 40.46 9.56 11.74
C SER A 511 40.95 8.69 10.59
N VAL A 512 42.27 8.51 10.52
CA VAL A 512 42.91 7.67 9.51
C VAL A 512 43.65 6.55 10.22
N SER A 513 43.40 5.30 9.81
CA SER A 513 44.13 4.13 10.28
C SER A 513 44.42 3.24 9.09
N GLY A 514 45.71 3.04 8.78
CA GLY A 514 46.12 2.34 7.56
C GLY A 514 45.63 3.06 6.30
N ASP A 515 44.94 2.33 5.43
CA ASP A 515 44.32 2.79 4.20
C ASP A 515 42.83 3.14 4.38
N GLN A 516 42.35 3.35 5.61
CA GLN A 516 40.95 3.68 5.89
C GLN A 516 40.78 5.07 6.51
N LEU A 517 39.87 5.86 5.91
CA LEU A 517 39.33 7.10 6.43
C LEU A 517 38.01 6.79 7.14
N THR A 518 37.96 6.98 8.45
CA THR A 518 36.70 6.99 9.20
C THR A 518 36.19 8.43 9.30
N LEU A 519 34.98 8.68 8.83
CA LEU A 519 34.24 9.92 9.03
C LEU A 519 33.09 9.66 10.00
N SER A 520 32.86 10.56 10.95
CA SER A 520 31.67 10.49 11.81
C SER A 520 31.12 11.87 12.13
N TRP A 521 29.84 11.89 12.45
CA TRP A 521 29.10 13.08 12.83
C TRP A 521 28.14 12.77 14.00
N PRO A 522 27.58 13.80 14.66
CA PRO A 522 26.60 13.64 15.71
C PRO A 522 25.43 12.73 15.30
N ALA A 523 25.01 11.86 16.22
CA ALA A 523 23.99 10.83 15.95
C ALA A 523 22.59 11.42 15.67
N ASP A 524 22.33 12.66 16.07
CA ASP A 524 21.10 13.41 15.75
C ASP A 524 21.04 13.89 14.29
N HIS A 525 22.06 13.60 13.47
CA HIS A 525 22.08 13.84 12.02
C HIS A 525 22.00 12.54 11.21
N ILE A 526 21.51 11.43 11.79
CA ILE A 526 21.06 10.27 11.00
C ILE A 526 19.91 10.73 10.10
N GLY A 527 19.93 10.33 8.83
CA GLY A 527 19.07 10.85 7.76
C GLY A 527 19.76 11.86 6.85
N TRP A 528 20.91 12.42 7.25
CA TRP A 528 21.71 13.30 6.39
C TRP A 528 22.58 12.48 5.44
N THR A 529 22.77 12.97 4.23
CA THR A 529 23.59 12.29 3.22
C THR A 529 25.02 12.83 3.23
N LEU A 530 26.00 11.95 3.42
CA LEU A 530 27.40 12.28 3.18
C LEU A 530 27.62 12.38 1.67
N GLN A 531 28.16 13.50 1.22
CA GLN A 531 28.53 13.72 -0.17
C GLN A 531 30.04 13.80 -0.32
N VAL A 532 30.54 13.34 -1.46
CA VAL A 532 31.95 13.35 -1.84
C VAL A 532 32.16 14.02 -3.19
N GLN A 533 33.27 14.72 -3.33
CA GLN A 533 33.73 15.29 -4.58
C GLN A 533 35.24 15.05 -4.74
N THR A 534 35.70 14.69 -5.93
CA THR A 534 37.13 14.51 -6.22
C THR A 534 37.64 15.61 -7.17
N ASN A 535 38.42 16.55 -6.65
CA ASN A 535 39.03 17.65 -7.42
C ASN A 535 40.54 17.75 -7.13
N GLY A 536 41.28 18.51 -7.94
CA GLY A 536 42.63 18.92 -7.57
C GLY A 536 42.61 19.82 -6.33
N PHE A 537 43.54 19.62 -5.40
CA PHE A 537 43.58 20.35 -4.12
C PHE A 537 43.54 21.88 -4.27
N SER A 538 44.17 22.42 -5.33
CA SER A 538 44.20 23.85 -5.65
C SER A 538 42.94 24.40 -6.33
N GLY A 539 42.02 23.53 -6.78
CA GLY A 539 40.80 23.91 -7.47
C GLY A 539 39.59 24.15 -6.55
N GLY A 540 39.68 23.74 -5.28
CA GLY A 540 38.59 23.85 -4.32
C GLY A 540 37.38 22.95 -4.64
N THR A 541 36.24 23.27 -4.04
CA THR A 541 34.96 22.56 -4.25
C THR A 541 34.14 23.18 -5.38
N GLY A 542 33.25 22.39 -5.99
CA GLY A 542 32.38 22.78 -7.10
C GLY A 542 30.99 22.14 -6.99
N PRO A 543 30.13 22.20 -8.02
CA PRO A 543 28.75 21.70 -7.93
C PRO A 543 28.61 20.16 -8.05
N ASN A 544 29.65 19.44 -8.49
CA ASN A 544 29.60 18.00 -8.78
C ASN A 544 29.82 17.11 -7.55
N TRP A 545 28.91 17.21 -6.57
CA TRP A 545 28.88 16.33 -5.41
C TRP A 545 28.16 15.02 -5.72
N ALA A 546 28.73 13.89 -5.28
CA ALA A 546 28.13 12.56 -5.37
C ALA A 546 27.80 12.03 -3.97
N GLU A 547 26.69 11.31 -3.83
CA GLU A 547 26.32 10.72 -2.55
C GLU A 547 27.16 9.49 -2.21
N VAL A 548 27.54 9.36 -0.94
CA VAL A 548 28.17 8.16 -0.41
C VAL A 548 27.07 7.20 0.03
N SER A 549 26.96 6.07 -0.68
CA SER A 549 25.91 5.07 -0.44
C SER A 549 25.84 4.60 1.02
N GLY A 550 24.62 4.45 1.54
CA GLY A 550 24.34 4.04 2.91
C GLY A 550 24.49 5.13 3.99
N SER A 551 25.05 6.29 3.65
CA SER A 551 25.35 7.33 4.65
C SER A 551 24.12 7.90 5.36
N ALA A 552 22.96 7.96 4.70
CA ALA A 552 21.71 8.44 5.31
C ALA A 552 21.23 7.58 6.49
N THR A 553 21.68 6.33 6.63
CA THR A 553 21.20 5.40 7.67
C THR A 553 22.14 5.29 8.87
N THR A 554 23.25 6.03 8.87
CA THR A 554 24.31 5.93 9.88
C THR A 554 24.82 7.32 10.24
N ASN A 555 25.61 7.42 11.29
CA ASN A 555 26.38 8.62 11.63
C ASN A 555 27.89 8.42 11.51
N ARG A 556 28.31 7.31 10.89
CA ARG A 556 29.71 6.91 10.73
C ARG A 556 29.91 6.16 9.42
N MET A 557 30.92 6.57 8.66
CA MET A 557 31.36 5.93 7.42
C MET A 557 32.83 5.56 7.49
N VAL A 558 33.17 4.41 6.91
CA VAL A 558 34.56 3.97 6.72
C VAL A 558 34.81 3.84 5.23
N LEU A 559 35.74 4.65 4.73
CA LEU A 559 36.03 4.78 3.30
C LEU A 559 37.48 4.40 3.03
N PRO A 560 37.77 3.66 1.94
CA PRO A 560 39.15 3.39 1.55
C PRO A 560 39.85 4.65 1.03
N ILE A 561 41.11 4.84 1.40
CA ILE A 561 41.98 5.88 0.88
C ILE A 561 42.77 5.29 -0.29
N ASN A 562 42.65 5.90 -1.47
CA ASN A 562 43.49 5.58 -2.62
C ASN A 562 44.64 6.61 -2.71
N PRO A 563 45.90 6.24 -2.40
CA PRO A 563 47.04 7.18 -2.42
C PRO A 563 47.39 7.68 -3.82
N ALA A 564 46.95 6.98 -4.87
CA ALA A 564 47.15 7.38 -6.26
C ALA A 564 45.99 8.25 -6.80
N GLY A 565 44.95 8.48 -6.00
CA GLY A 565 43.77 9.25 -6.38
C GLY A 565 43.94 10.77 -6.20
N SER A 566 43.04 11.53 -6.82
CA SER A 566 42.90 12.98 -6.58
C SER A 566 42.40 13.26 -5.15
N ALA A 567 42.54 14.51 -4.69
CA ALA A 567 42.00 14.90 -3.38
C ALA A 567 40.47 14.72 -3.34
N ALA A 568 39.98 14.19 -2.21
CA ALA A 568 38.56 14.04 -1.94
C ALA A 568 38.11 15.08 -0.92
N PHE A 569 36.99 15.73 -1.19
CA PHE A 569 36.29 16.64 -0.29
C PHE A 569 35.00 15.97 0.16
N TYR A 570 34.61 16.21 1.41
CA TYR A 570 33.40 15.64 2.01
C TYR A 570 32.54 16.75 2.61
N GLN A 571 31.23 16.63 2.43
CA GLN A 571 30.25 17.49 3.11
C GLN A 571 29.05 16.66 3.55
N LEU A 572 28.31 17.18 4.52
CA LEU A 572 27.01 16.64 4.92
C LEU A 572 25.91 17.49 4.30
N ALA A 573 25.01 16.84 3.56
CA ALA A 573 23.82 17.46 3.01
C ALA A 573 22.62 17.16 3.92
N TYR A 574 21.95 18.24 4.34
CA TYR A 574 20.64 18.14 4.97
C TYR A 574 19.59 17.81 3.90
N PRO A 575 18.63 16.91 4.18
CA PRO A 575 17.51 16.63 3.28
C PRO A 575 16.70 17.86 2.86
#